data_AF-A0A6L3EY59-F1
#
_entry.id   AF-A0A6L3EY59-F1
#
_cell.length_a   1.000
_cell.length_b   1.000
_cell.length_c   1.000
_cell.angle_alpha   90.00
_cell.angle_beta   90.00
_cell.angle_gamma   90.00
#
_symmetry.space_group_name_H-M   'P 1'
#
loop_
_entity.id
_entity.type
_entity.pdbx_description
1 polymer ?
#
loop_
_entity_poly.entity_id
_entity_poly.type
_entity_poly.pdbx_seq_one_letter_code
_entity_poly.pdbx_strand_id
1 'polypeptide(L)'
;MRWIVWGIGGLLVVCLGLTGLSFLLNQKLPAQSSVIDRLSEADKARLAEYFHLRQTVGDAVWPGWTEVDDAALLYNEAYAFLVGVPEPAVGWLTVPGHELRGEAWTLVDDDTFMGQPYFRQPLPESGETPQAFTVQVGSIWVGSFQTREWMEIYFVEQLQSDLPSFLAAIFPYRLIRPLFIGGSDRYISLFAHESFHAFQGAAAEGKLVVAETAVSTHQSQYPWQDANLQAAWQTELDLLQQALRTETDDEVADLAQQFLTQRTLRRSNADLDAELVQYEQHREWVEGLARYVELEIWRQATANSDYQPVPAIADLPDFNAYGGFETRWDREIDQIARMAGDEGDGRFYYTGMAQAVLLDRLMPGWKALAMDDGVALEGLLETAVQ
;
A
#
# COMPACT_ATOMS: atom_id res chain seq x y z
N MET A 1 -44.26 15.12 -25.72
CA MET A 1 -44.66 13.91 -24.97
C MET A 1 -44.20 12.60 -25.64
N ARG A 2 -44.52 12.31 -26.91
CA ARG A 2 -44.04 11.08 -27.61
C ARG A 2 -42.51 10.90 -27.57
N TRP A 3 -41.73 11.92 -27.92
CA TRP A 3 -40.25 11.84 -27.92
C TRP A 3 -39.64 11.56 -26.54
N ILE A 4 -40.26 12.04 -25.47
CA ILE A 4 -39.84 11.77 -24.09
C ILE A 4 -40.12 10.29 -23.74
N VAL A 5 -41.28 9.76 -24.13
CA VAL A 5 -41.64 8.34 -23.92
C VAL A 5 -40.73 7.41 -24.74
N TRP A 6 -40.42 7.75 -25.99
CA TRP A 6 -39.46 7.00 -26.82
C TRP A 6 -38.03 7.08 -26.27
N GLY A 7 -37.62 8.25 -25.75
CA GLY A 7 -36.32 8.42 -25.09
C GLY A 7 -36.20 7.60 -23.82
N ILE A 8 -37.22 7.63 -22.94
CA ILE A 8 -37.26 6.83 -21.71
C ILE A 8 -37.32 5.34 -22.03
N GLY A 9 -38.14 4.92 -23.00
CA GLY A 9 -38.23 3.52 -23.42
C GLY A 9 -36.92 2.99 -24.00
N GLY A 10 -36.24 3.80 -24.83
CA GLY A 10 -34.92 3.45 -25.37
C GLY A 10 -33.87 3.31 -24.26
N LEU A 11 -33.84 4.24 -23.30
CA LEU A 11 -32.94 4.18 -22.15
C LEU A 11 -33.18 2.92 -21.30
N LEU A 12 -34.44 2.56 -21.04
CA LEU A 12 -34.78 1.35 -20.29
C LEU A 12 -34.30 0.07 -20.99
N VAL A 13 -34.45 -0.03 -22.31
CA VAL A 13 -33.93 -1.17 -23.09
C VAL A 13 -32.41 -1.25 -22.99
N VAL A 14 -31.71 -0.12 -23.07
CA VAL A 14 -30.25 -0.07 -22.90
C VAL A 14 -29.86 -0.50 -21.49
N CYS A 15 -30.50 0.04 -20.44
CA CYS A 15 -30.22 -0.35 -19.05
C CYS A 15 -30.44 -1.84 -18.83
N LEU A 16 -31.56 -2.40 -19.29
CA LEU A 16 -31.84 -3.85 -19.19
C LEU A 16 -30.83 -4.68 -19.98
N GLY A 17 -30.44 -4.23 -21.18
CA GLY A 17 -29.40 -4.87 -21.98
C GLY A 17 -28.04 -4.89 -21.28
N LEU A 18 -27.63 -3.76 -20.69
CA LEU A 18 -26.39 -3.66 -19.93
C LEU A 18 -26.41 -4.52 -18.66
N THR A 19 -27.54 -4.54 -17.93
CA THR A 19 -27.73 -5.42 -16.78
C THR A 19 -27.63 -6.90 -17.17
N GLY A 20 -28.30 -7.30 -18.25
CA GLY A 20 -28.23 -8.66 -18.78
C GLY A 20 -26.84 -9.04 -19.25
N LEU A 21 -26.12 -8.12 -19.90
CA LEU A 21 -24.73 -8.31 -20.29
C LEU A 21 -23.82 -8.47 -19.06
N SER A 22 -23.96 -7.60 -18.06
CA SER A 22 -23.19 -7.66 -16.81
C SER A 22 -23.38 -9.01 -16.11
N PHE A 23 -24.63 -9.47 -15.99
CA PHE A 23 -24.96 -10.79 -15.45
C PHE A 23 -24.24 -11.94 -16.20
N LEU A 24 -24.26 -11.92 -17.54
CA LEU A 24 -23.60 -12.95 -18.35
C LEU A 24 -22.07 -12.90 -18.24
N LEU A 25 -21.49 -11.71 -18.08
CA LEU A 25 -20.05 -11.54 -17.89
C LEU A 25 -19.61 -11.99 -16.48
N ASN A 26 -20.44 -11.75 -15.46
CA ASN A 26 -20.17 -12.12 -14.08
C ASN A 26 -20.12 -13.64 -13.87
N GLN A 27 -20.89 -14.41 -14.65
CA GLN A 27 -20.79 -15.88 -14.66
C GLN A 27 -19.44 -16.41 -15.18
N LYS A 28 -18.61 -15.55 -15.77
CA LYS A 28 -17.28 -15.86 -16.31
C LYS A 28 -16.18 -15.12 -15.55
N LEU A 29 -16.44 -14.67 -14.32
CA LEU A 29 -15.37 -14.17 -13.47
C LEU A 29 -14.49 -15.34 -13.04
N PRO A 30 -13.15 -15.18 -13.05
CA PRO A 30 -12.25 -16.19 -12.52
C PRO A 30 -12.48 -16.33 -11.01
N ALA A 31 -12.44 -17.58 -10.53
CA ALA A 31 -12.51 -17.93 -9.10
C ALA A 31 -11.17 -18.52 -8.59
N GLN A 32 -10.18 -18.63 -9.47
CA GLN A 32 -8.84 -19.11 -9.18
C GLN A 32 -7.88 -18.52 -10.22
N SER A 33 -6.62 -18.40 -9.86
CA SER A 33 -5.54 -17.93 -10.71
C SER A 33 -5.33 -18.88 -11.88
N SER A 34 -4.88 -18.33 -13.01
CA SER A 34 -4.57 -19.10 -14.22
C SER A 34 -3.33 -19.99 -14.03
N VAL A 35 -2.40 -19.57 -13.18
CA VAL A 35 -1.23 -20.32 -12.73
C VAL A 35 -1.24 -20.34 -11.21
N ILE A 36 -1.37 -21.53 -10.63
CA ILE A 36 -1.59 -21.69 -9.18
C ILE A 36 -0.34 -22.22 -8.48
N ASP A 37 0.39 -23.11 -9.12
CA ASP A 37 1.43 -23.89 -8.45
C ASP A 37 2.83 -23.26 -8.58
N ARG A 38 2.96 -22.18 -9.36
CA ARG A 38 4.20 -21.44 -9.58
C ARG A 38 3.91 -19.97 -9.86
N LEU A 39 4.95 -19.13 -9.89
CA LEU A 39 4.78 -17.74 -10.33
C LEU A 39 4.49 -17.70 -11.84
N SER A 40 3.46 -16.95 -12.24
CA SER A 40 3.21 -16.70 -13.66
C SER A 40 4.32 -15.85 -14.28
N GLU A 41 4.51 -15.91 -15.61
CA GLU A 41 5.49 -15.04 -16.28
C GLU A 41 5.21 -13.55 -16.03
N ALA A 42 3.93 -13.17 -15.89
CA ALA A 42 3.55 -11.80 -15.57
C ALA A 42 3.91 -11.42 -14.12
N ASP A 43 3.77 -12.34 -13.15
CA ASP A 43 4.20 -12.10 -11.77
C ASP A 43 5.73 -11.99 -11.68
N LYS A 44 6.46 -12.87 -12.39
CA LYS A 44 7.92 -12.78 -12.49
C LYS A 44 8.36 -11.46 -13.13
N ALA A 45 7.69 -11.01 -14.19
CA ALA A 45 8.01 -9.73 -14.82
C ALA A 45 7.81 -8.56 -13.83
N ARG A 46 6.69 -8.52 -13.09
CA ARG A 46 6.42 -7.51 -12.07
C ARG A 46 7.42 -7.54 -10.91
N LEU A 47 7.76 -8.73 -10.44
CA LEU A 47 8.70 -8.88 -9.34
C LEU A 47 10.14 -8.53 -9.76
N ALA A 48 10.54 -8.91 -10.98
CA ALA A 48 11.83 -8.50 -11.54
C ALA A 48 11.91 -6.99 -11.74
N GLU A 49 10.82 -6.36 -12.19
CA GLU A 49 10.73 -4.90 -12.30
C GLU A 49 10.82 -4.22 -10.94
N TYR A 50 10.15 -4.74 -9.91
CA TYR A 50 10.27 -4.25 -8.55
C TYR A 50 11.73 -4.26 -8.06
N PHE A 51 12.43 -5.40 -8.18
CA PHE A 51 13.83 -5.48 -7.74
C PHE A 51 14.73 -4.55 -8.54
N HIS A 52 14.53 -4.46 -9.86
CA HIS A 52 15.26 -3.53 -10.70
C HIS A 52 15.03 -2.07 -10.28
N LEU A 53 13.78 -1.70 -10.02
CA LEU A 53 13.39 -0.38 -9.57
C LEU A 53 14.03 -0.03 -8.23
N ARG A 54 13.89 -0.91 -7.23
CA ARG A 54 14.54 -0.74 -5.92
C ARG A 54 16.05 -0.61 -6.05
N GLN A 55 16.70 -1.47 -6.83
CA GLN A 55 18.16 -1.42 -7.00
C GLN A 55 18.65 -0.15 -7.71
N THR A 56 17.83 0.43 -8.60
CA THR A 56 18.24 1.56 -9.43
C THR A 56 17.96 2.91 -8.79
N VAL A 57 16.81 3.06 -8.10
CA VAL A 57 16.39 4.33 -7.50
C VAL A 57 16.12 4.27 -6.00
N GLY A 58 16.26 3.10 -5.37
CA GLY A 58 15.91 2.88 -3.96
C GLY A 58 16.60 3.84 -2.99
N ASP A 59 17.88 4.13 -3.16
CA ASP A 59 18.60 5.06 -2.27
C ASP A 59 18.16 6.52 -2.42
N ALA A 60 17.63 6.89 -3.60
CA ALA A 60 17.02 8.20 -3.79
C ALA A 60 15.67 8.30 -3.07
N VAL A 61 14.95 7.17 -2.96
CA VAL A 61 13.71 7.06 -2.19
C VAL A 61 14.00 7.05 -0.69
N TRP A 62 14.83 6.11 -0.24
CA TRP A 62 15.24 5.95 1.15
C TRP A 62 16.69 5.45 1.25
N PRO A 63 17.60 6.18 1.91
CA PRO A 63 19.00 5.79 2.01
C PRO A 63 19.20 4.40 2.63
N GLY A 64 19.99 3.54 1.97
CA GLY A 64 20.30 2.19 2.42
C GLY A 64 19.29 1.14 1.95
N TRP A 65 18.23 1.53 1.23
CA TRP A 65 17.21 0.58 0.79
C TRP A 65 17.70 -0.35 -0.32
N THR A 66 18.75 0.05 -1.07
CA THR A 66 19.41 -0.81 -2.05
C THR A 66 20.27 -1.91 -1.43
N GLU A 67 20.58 -1.82 -0.13
CA GLU A 67 21.45 -2.77 0.57
C GLU A 67 20.69 -3.95 1.19
N VAL A 68 19.35 -3.90 1.20
CA VAL A 68 18.51 -4.99 1.72
C VAL A 68 18.51 -6.17 0.77
N ASP A 69 18.47 -7.39 1.31
CA ASP A 69 18.38 -8.61 0.51
C ASP A 69 17.26 -8.54 -0.54
N ASP A 70 17.51 -9.06 -1.75
CA ASP A 70 16.52 -9.22 -2.83
C ASP A 70 15.57 -10.39 -2.53
N ALA A 71 14.93 -10.37 -1.36
CA ALA A 71 13.98 -11.38 -0.93
C ALA A 71 12.54 -10.88 -1.04
N ALA A 72 11.66 -11.75 -1.52
CA ALA A 72 10.23 -11.46 -1.61
C ALA A 72 9.42 -12.72 -1.37
N LEU A 73 8.26 -12.53 -0.74
CA LEU A 73 7.26 -13.57 -0.55
C LEU A 73 6.00 -13.15 -1.31
N LEU A 74 5.63 -13.89 -2.34
CA LEU A 74 4.33 -13.72 -2.99
C LEU A 74 3.40 -14.87 -2.61
N TYR A 75 2.09 -14.64 -2.57
CA TYR A 75 1.14 -15.73 -2.34
C TYR A 75 -0.12 -15.60 -3.18
N ASN A 76 -0.70 -16.73 -3.57
CA ASN A 76 -2.00 -16.77 -4.25
C ASN A 76 -3.03 -17.50 -3.37
N GLU A 77 -4.08 -18.06 -3.96
CA GLU A 77 -5.13 -18.78 -3.25
C GLU A 77 -4.66 -20.08 -2.56
N ALA A 78 -3.53 -20.65 -2.98
CA ALA A 78 -3.13 -22.00 -2.58
C ALA A 78 -1.67 -22.14 -2.15
N TYR A 79 -0.77 -21.27 -2.59
CA TYR A 79 0.66 -21.37 -2.33
C TYR A 79 1.26 -20.02 -1.93
N ALA A 80 2.25 -20.09 -1.04
CA ALA A 80 3.25 -19.05 -0.83
C ALA A 80 4.50 -19.39 -1.66
N PHE A 81 5.11 -18.37 -2.27
CA PHE A 81 6.30 -18.43 -3.12
C PHE A 81 7.38 -17.53 -2.54
N LEU A 82 8.55 -18.09 -2.27
CA LEU A 82 9.70 -17.39 -1.71
C LEU A 82 10.82 -17.32 -2.74
N VAL A 83 11.23 -16.11 -3.09
CA VAL A 83 12.39 -15.84 -3.95
C VAL A 83 13.52 -15.18 -3.15
N GLY A 84 14.75 -15.28 -3.65
CA GLY A 84 15.89 -14.56 -3.07
C GLY A 84 16.48 -15.15 -1.80
N VAL A 85 15.96 -16.28 -1.31
CA VAL A 85 16.45 -16.96 -0.10
C VAL A 85 16.92 -18.38 -0.47
N PRO A 86 18.22 -18.62 -0.73
CA PRO A 86 18.72 -19.90 -1.24
C PRO A 86 18.57 -21.07 -0.26
N GLU A 87 18.68 -20.80 1.05
CA GLU A 87 18.56 -21.79 2.12
C GLU A 87 17.51 -21.32 3.13
N PRO A 88 16.22 -21.39 2.79
CA PRO A 88 15.18 -20.80 3.62
C PRO A 88 14.95 -21.64 4.89
N ALA A 89 14.84 -20.96 6.04
CA ALA A 89 14.34 -21.57 7.25
C ALA A 89 12.88 -22.03 7.06
N VAL A 90 12.43 -23.00 7.86
CA VAL A 90 11.04 -23.50 7.81
C VAL A 90 10.05 -22.35 8.03
N GLY A 91 9.00 -22.30 7.21
CA GLY A 91 7.89 -21.38 7.38
C GLY A 91 8.26 -19.90 7.29
N TRP A 92 7.42 -19.07 7.88
CA TRP A 92 7.67 -17.65 8.14
C TRP A 92 7.18 -17.30 9.55
N LEU A 93 7.80 -16.30 10.18
CA LEU A 93 7.37 -15.72 11.45
C LEU A 93 6.48 -14.52 11.16
N THR A 94 5.33 -14.45 11.82
CA THR A 94 4.46 -13.27 11.77
C THR A 94 5.11 -12.09 12.47
N VAL A 95 4.76 -10.87 12.08
CA VAL A 95 5.18 -9.64 12.75
C VAL A 95 3.92 -8.93 13.23
N PRO A 96 3.86 -8.44 14.48
CA PRO A 96 4.90 -8.44 15.52
C PRO A 96 4.92 -9.72 16.38
N GLY A 97 4.00 -10.67 16.15
CA GLY A 97 3.77 -11.81 17.04
C GLY A 97 4.88 -12.87 17.09
N HIS A 98 5.75 -12.90 16.08
CA HIS A 98 6.80 -13.92 15.89
C HIS A 98 6.27 -15.35 15.95
N GLU A 99 5.02 -15.57 15.53
CA GLU A 99 4.44 -16.90 15.47
C GLU A 99 4.92 -17.60 14.20
N LEU A 100 5.49 -18.79 14.35
CA LEU A 100 5.85 -19.62 13.21
C LEU A 100 4.59 -20.14 12.51
N ARG A 101 4.49 -19.81 11.22
CA ARG A 101 3.44 -20.26 10.30
C ARG A 101 4.07 -20.96 9.09
N GLY A 102 3.26 -21.77 8.42
CA GLY A 102 3.71 -22.56 7.28
C GLY A 102 4.53 -23.80 7.65
N GLU A 103 5.06 -24.43 6.62
CA GLU A 103 5.81 -25.69 6.64
C GLU A 103 7.17 -25.53 5.95
N ALA A 104 7.85 -26.64 5.69
CA ALA A 104 9.12 -26.64 4.98
C ALA A 104 8.93 -26.22 3.52
N TRP A 105 9.80 -25.33 3.05
CA TRP A 105 9.84 -24.88 1.67
C TRP A 105 10.26 -26.00 0.72
N THR A 106 9.57 -26.08 -0.42
CA THR A 106 9.87 -27.01 -1.51
C THR A 106 10.34 -26.26 -2.73
N LEU A 107 11.35 -26.77 -3.43
CA LEU A 107 11.81 -26.17 -4.69
C LEU A 107 10.67 -26.19 -5.71
N VAL A 108 10.52 -25.12 -6.49
CA VAL A 108 9.65 -25.14 -7.68
C VAL A 108 10.44 -25.75 -8.82
N ASP A 109 10.24 -27.06 -9.05
CA ASP A 109 10.93 -27.79 -10.11
C ASP A 109 10.63 -27.23 -11.51
N ASP A 110 11.63 -27.32 -12.39
CA ASP A 110 11.56 -26.90 -13.80
C ASP A 110 11.17 -25.42 -14.03
N ASP A 111 11.30 -24.59 -12.99
CA ASP A 111 11.04 -23.16 -13.09
C ASP A 111 12.08 -22.32 -12.33
N THR A 112 12.31 -21.10 -12.80
CA THR A 112 13.27 -20.18 -12.18
C THR A 112 12.74 -18.75 -12.17
N PHE A 113 13.26 -17.95 -11.25
CA PHE A 113 13.04 -16.51 -11.21
C PHE A 113 14.39 -15.82 -11.36
N MET A 114 14.53 -14.95 -12.38
CA MET A 114 15.81 -14.30 -12.72
C MET A 114 17.00 -15.28 -12.84
N GLY A 115 16.74 -16.50 -13.33
CA GLY A 115 17.73 -17.56 -13.47
C GLY A 115 18.12 -18.27 -12.17
N GLN A 116 17.48 -17.93 -11.05
CA GLN A 116 17.69 -18.56 -9.74
C GLN A 116 16.54 -19.50 -9.38
N PRO A 117 16.83 -20.58 -8.62
CA PRO A 117 15.79 -21.38 -8.00
C PRO A 117 14.97 -20.54 -7.02
N TYR A 118 13.70 -20.91 -6.85
CA TYR A 118 12.83 -20.33 -5.85
C TYR A 118 11.94 -21.41 -5.25
N PHE A 119 11.31 -21.10 -4.13
CA PHE A 119 10.62 -22.09 -3.33
C PHE A 119 9.13 -21.80 -3.24
N ARG A 120 8.35 -22.84 -2.93
CA ARG A 120 6.94 -22.75 -2.59
C ARG A 120 6.60 -23.62 -1.39
N GLN A 121 5.50 -23.28 -0.73
CA GLN A 121 4.81 -24.15 0.21
C GLN A 121 3.30 -23.97 0.07
N PRO A 122 2.48 -25.01 0.32
CA PRO A 122 1.04 -24.85 0.33
C PRO A 122 0.61 -23.94 1.48
N LEU A 123 -0.42 -23.14 1.25
CA LEU A 123 -1.11 -22.42 2.32
C LEU A 123 -1.99 -23.39 3.13
N PRO A 124 -2.11 -23.20 4.45
CA PRO A 124 -2.93 -24.06 5.29
C PRO A 124 -4.42 -23.95 4.95
N GLU A 125 -5.16 -25.06 5.09
CA GLU A 125 -6.62 -25.09 4.86
C GLU A 125 -7.40 -24.16 5.80
N SER A 126 -6.81 -23.78 6.94
CA SER A 126 -7.36 -22.81 7.89
C SER A 126 -7.35 -21.36 7.37
N GLY A 127 -6.71 -21.11 6.22
CA GLY A 127 -6.79 -19.83 5.50
C GLY A 127 -5.76 -18.79 5.94
N GLU A 128 -4.82 -19.13 6.83
CA GLU A 128 -3.73 -18.22 7.15
C GLU A 128 -2.84 -17.99 5.92
N THR A 129 -2.55 -16.72 5.68
CA THR A 129 -1.60 -16.30 4.64
C THR A 129 -0.46 -15.53 5.30
N PRO A 130 0.64 -15.32 4.56
CA PRO A 130 1.69 -14.39 4.96
C PRO A 130 1.25 -12.92 5.07
N GLN A 131 0.02 -12.61 4.65
CA GLN A 131 -0.59 -11.27 4.63
C GLN A 131 0.16 -10.28 3.71
N ALA A 132 -0.52 -9.18 3.35
CA ALA A 132 0.11 -8.05 2.68
C ALA A 132 0.78 -7.20 3.77
N PHE A 133 1.99 -7.59 4.15
CA PHE A 133 2.81 -6.95 5.18
C PHE A 133 4.24 -7.53 5.16
N THR A 134 5.07 -7.24 6.16
CA THR A 134 6.36 -7.92 6.34
C THR A 134 6.27 -9.17 7.24
N VAL A 135 7.12 -10.15 6.92
CA VAL A 135 7.35 -11.37 7.72
C VAL A 135 8.84 -11.64 7.83
N GLN A 136 9.25 -12.57 8.71
CA GLN A 136 10.62 -13.08 8.71
C GLN A 136 10.70 -14.52 8.23
N VAL A 137 11.66 -14.85 7.36
CA VAL A 137 12.03 -16.23 7.05
C VAL A 137 13.40 -16.49 7.67
N GLY A 138 13.42 -17.18 8.81
CA GLY A 138 14.62 -17.27 9.63
C GLY A 138 14.96 -15.89 10.21
N SER A 139 16.12 -15.34 9.87
CA SER A 139 16.54 -13.99 10.28
C SER A 139 16.35 -12.93 9.17
N ILE A 140 15.84 -13.32 8.01
CA ILE A 140 15.70 -12.41 6.85
C ILE A 140 14.31 -11.78 6.90
N TRP A 141 14.27 -10.45 6.87
CA TRP A 141 13.03 -9.68 6.70
C TRP A 141 12.59 -9.72 5.25
N VAL A 142 11.32 -10.06 5.02
CA VAL A 142 10.76 -10.26 3.68
C VAL A 142 9.46 -9.48 3.55
N GLY A 143 9.32 -8.72 2.47
CA GLY A 143 8.04 -8.13 2.08
C GLY A 143 7.12 -9.21 1.50
N SER A 144 5.89 -9.26 1.97
CA SER A 144 4.89 -10.23 1.54
C SER A 144 3.71 -9.56 0.85
N PHE A 145 3.25 -10.14 -0.27
CA PHE A 145 2.09 -9.63 -0.99
C PHE A 145 1.39 -10.67 -1.84
N GLN A 146 0.13 -10.41 -2.19
CA GLN A 146 -0.62 -11.29 -3.09
C GLN A 146 -0.05 -11.23 -4.50
N THR A 147 -0.09 -12.34 -5.26
CA THR A 147 0.12 -12.29 -6.72
C THR A 147 -0.93 -11.39 -7.36
N ARG A 148 -0.60 -10.80 -8.52
CA ARG A 148 -1.48 -9.78 -9.14
C ARG A 148 -2.86 -10.34 -9.46
N GLU A 149 -2.94 -11.55 -10.02
CA GLU A 149 -4.20 -12.18 -10.40
C GLU A 149 -5.02 -12.57 -9.16
N TRP A 150 -4.37 -13.09 -8.12
CA TRP A 150 -5.06 -13.41 -6.88
C TRP A 150 -5.64 -12.17 -6.21
N MET A 151 -4.90 -11.06 -6.19
CA MET A 151 -5.41 -9.76 -5.73
C MET A 151 -6.67 -9.33 -6.48
N GLU A 152 -6.75 -9.59 -7.80
CA GLU A 152 -7.96 -9.31 -8.59
C GLU A 152 -9.15 -10.17 -8.22
N ILE A 153 -8.91 -11.45 -8.00
CA ILE A 153 -9.95 -12.42 -7.67
C ILE A 153 -10.46 -12.14 -6.26
N TYR A 154 -9.55 -12.04 -5.29
CA TYR A 154 -9.86 -11.74 -3.90
C TYR A 154 -10.65 -10.44 -3.74
N PHE A 155 -10.27 -9.37 -4.45
CA PHE A 155 -11.04 -8.12 -4.46
C PHE A 155 -12.48 -8.31 -4.95
N VAL A 156 -12.67 -9.08 -6.02
CA VAL A 156 -14.00 -9.35 -6.57
C VAL A 156 -14.83 -10.20 -5.59
N GLU A 157 -14.21 -11.19 -4.94
CA GLU A 157 -14.85 -12.03 -3.93
C GLU A 157 -15.32 -11.20 -2.72
N GLN A 158 -14.45 -10.33 -2.20
CA GLN A 158 -14.80 -9.43 -1.09
C GLN A 158 -15.94 -8.47 -1.48
N LEU A 159 -15.88 -7.88 -2.67
CA LEU A 159 -16.95 -7.01 -3.13
C LEU A 159 -18.26 -7.78 -3.37
N GLN A 160 -18.19 -9.06 -3.75
CA GLN A 160 -19.37 -9.92 -3.85
C GLN A 160 -19.97 -10.23 -2.49
N SER A 161 -19.16 -10.45 -1.44
CA SER A 161 -19.66 -10.72 -0.09
C SER A 161 -20.35 -9.52 0.54
N ASP A 162 -19.90 -8.31 0.21
CA ASP A 162 -20.43 -7.07 0.78
C ASP A 162 -21.70 -6.57 0.08
N LEU A 163 -21.92 -6.98 -1.17
CA LEU A 163 -23.09 -6.59 -1.95
C LEU A 163 -24.31 -7.50 -1.67
N PRO A 164 -25.53 -6.93 -1.61
CA PRO A 164 -26.74 -7.73 -1.66
C PRO A 164 -26.75 -8.66 -2.89
N SER A 165 -27.16 -9.92 -2.71
CA SER A 165 -27.04 -10.97 -3.75
C SER A 165 -27.61 -10.59 -5.12
N PHE A 166 -28.71 -9.83 -5.14
CA PHE A 166 -29.33 -9.35 -6.38
C PHE A 166 -28.49 -8.28 -7.10
N LEU A 167 -27.73 -7.47 -6.37
CA LEU A 167 -26.78 -6.50 -6.93
C LEU A 167 -25.48 -7.19 -7.34
N ALA A 168 -24.94 -8.07 -6.50
CA ALA A 168 -23.73 -8.83 -6.79
C ALA A 168 -23.84 -9.56 -8.15
N ALA A 169 -25.01 -10.12 -8.46
CA ALA A 169 -25.25 -10.79 -9.73
C ALA A 169 -25.07 -9.89 -10.97
N ILE A 170 -25.31 -8.58 -10.87
CA ILE A 170 -25.34 -7.64 -12.01
C ILE A 170 -24.30 -6.52 -11.90
N PHE A 171 -23.51 -6.49 -10.82
CA PHE A 171 -22.53 -5.44 -10.59
C PHE A 171 -21.40 -5.50 -11.64
N PRO A 172 -20.96 -4.37 -12.21
CA PRO A 172 -20.02 -4.37 -13.34
C PRO A 172 -18.55 -4.54 -12.89
N TYR A 173 -18.20 -5.68 -12.29
CA TYR A 173 -16.87 -5.93 -11.72
C TYR A 173 -15.72 -5.66 -12.69
N ARG A 174 -15.86 -6.06 -13.96
CA ARG A 174 -14.82 -5.87 -14.98
C ARG A 174 -14.52 -4.40 -15.32
N LEU A 175 -15.47 -3.49 -15.09
CA LEU A 175 -15.27 -2.05 -15.27
C LEU A 175 -14.73 -1.40 -14.00
N ILE A 176 -15.18 -1.87 -12.84
CA ILE A 176 -14.84 -1.29 -11.54
C ILE A 176 -13.45 -1.72 -11.07
N ARG A 177 -13.11 -3.01 -11.21
CA ARG A 177 -11.86 -3.58 -10.71
C ARG A 177 -10.60 -2.83 -11.18
N PRO A 178 -10.41 -2.49 -12.48
CA PRO A 178 -9.22 -1.74 -12.90
C PRO A 178 -9.13 -0.33 -12.29
N LEU A 179 -10.26 0.29 -11.91
CA LEU A 179 -10.27 1.60 -11.26
C LEU A 179 -9.76 1.52 -9.81
N PHE A 180 -10.05 0.42 -9.12
CA PHE A 180 -9.66 0.23 -7.73
C PHE A 180 -8.26 -0.36 -7.60
N ILE A 181 -7.93 -1.40 -8.37
CA ILE A 181 -6.64 -2.11 -8.24
C ILE A 181 -5.54 -1.43 -9.06
N GLY A 182 -5.89 -0.83 -10.19
CA GLY A 182 -4.91 -0.23 -11.12
C GLY A 182 -4.16 -1.24 -11.98
N GLY A 183 -3.13 -0.77 -12.67
CA GLY A 183 -2.27 -1.57 -13.55
C GLY A 183 -0.99 -2.06 -12.87
N SER A 184 -0.06 -2.55 -13.68
CA SER A 184 1.21 -3.13 -13.20
C SER A 184 2.08 -2.11 -12.45
N ASP A 185 2.11 -0.84 -12.89
CA ASP A 185 2.86 0.23 -12.19
C ASP A 185 2.41 0.38 -10.72
N ARG A 186 1.09 0.33 -10.47
CA ARG A 186 0.51 0.47 -9.13
C ARG A 186 0.72 -0.76 -8.29
N TYR A 187 0.60 -1.95 -8.88
CA TYR A 187 0.92 -3.18 -8.19
C TYR A 187 2.39 -3.19 -7.74
N ILE A 188 3.32 -2.79 -8.61
CA ILE A 188 4.76 -2.73 -8.28
C ILE A 188 5.03 -1.73 -7.16
N SER A 189 4.41 -0.54 -7.21
CA SER A 189 4.56 0.44 -6.13
C SER A 189 3.94 -0.03 -4.81
N LEU A 190 2.79 -0.71 -4.85
CA LEU A 190 2.17 -1.31 -3.66
C LEU A 190 3.04 -2.42 -3.09
N PHE A 191 3.68 -3.23 -3.94
CA PHE A 191 4.66 -4.19 -3.43
C PHE A 191 5.87 -3.47 -2.79
N ALA A 192 6.25 -2.31 -3.32
CA ALA A 192 7.26 -1.47 -2.71
C ALA A 192 6.85 -0.96 -1.31
N HIS A 193 5.57 -0.61 -1.11
CA HIS A 193 4.98 -0.32 0.21
C HIS A 193 5.23 -1.47 1.18
N GLU A 194 4.77 -2.67 0.85
CA GLU A 194 4.90 -3.84 1.76
C GLU A 194 6.35 -4.22 2.03
N SER A 195 7.20 -4.09 1.02
CA SER A 195 8.63 -4.34 1.17
C SER A 195 9.34 -3.30 2.03
N PHE A 196 8.79 -2.09 2.15
CA PHE A 196 9.36 -1.07 3.00
C PHE A 196 9.14 -1.39 4.49
N HIS A 197 8.06 -2.09 4.83
CA HIS A 197 7.91 -2.63 6.19
C HIS A 197 9.02 -3.64 6.53
N ALA A 198 9.52 -4.40 5.56
CA ALA A 198 10.68 -5.27 5.78
C ALA A 198 11.97 -4.46 6.04
N PHE A 199 12.15 -3.33 5.34
CA PHE A 199 13.23 -2.38 5.64
C PHE A 199 13.08 -1.78 7.05
N GLN A 200 11.87 -1.36 7.43
CA GLN A 200 11.58 -0.85 8.78
C GLN A 200 11.89 -1.89 9.86
N GLY A 201 11.53 -3.16 9.62
CA GLY A 201 11.86 -4.27 10.52
C GLY A 201 13.36 -4.51 10.63
N ALA A 202 14.08 -4.51 9.51
CA ALA A 202 15.53 -4.69 9.50
C ALA A 202 16.29 -3.52 10.17
N ALA A 203 15.83 -2.28 9.96
CA ALA A 203 16.49 -1.08 10.46
C ALA A 203 16.09 -0.72 11.90
N ALA A 204 14.85 -1.00 12.29
CA ALA A 204 14.24 -0.55 13.53
C ALA A 204 13.20 -1.55 14.09
N GLU A 205 13.59 -2.82 14.23
CA GLU A 205 12.72 -3.91 14.71
C GLU A 205 11.93 -3.55 15.97
N GLY A 206 12.61 -3.03 17.00
CA GLY A 206 11.96 -2.67 18.26
C GLY A 206 10.85 -1.64 18.09
N LYS A 207 11.09 -0.63 17.24
CA LYS A 207 10.12 0.41 16.90
C LYS A 207 8.93 -0.15 16.11
N LEU A 208 9.19 -1.01 15.12
CA LEU A 208 8.13 -1.68 14.36
C LEU A 208 7.25 -2.56 15.26
N VAL A 209 7.86 -3.36 16.13
CA VAL A 209 7.13 -4.23 17.07
C VAL A 209 6.25 -3.43 18.02
N VAL A 210 6.76 -2.33 18.58
CA VAL A 210 5.97 -1.43 19.45
C VAL A 210 4.81 -0.81 18.68
N ALA A 211 5.06 -0.31 17.47
CA ALA A 211 4.05 0.33 16.64
C ALA A 211 2.91 -0.64 16.25
N GLU A 212 3.24 -1.86 15.84
CA GLU A 212 2.25 -2.86 15.47
C GLU A 212 1.50 -3.43 16.69
N THR A 213 2.17 -3.56 17.83
CA THR A 213 1.50 -3.96 19.08
C THR A 213 0.46 -2.90 19.51
N ALA A 214 0.74 -1.62 19.28
CA ALA A 214 -0.16 -0.52 19.60
C ALA A 214 -1.50 -0.62 18.84
N VAL A 215 -1.54 -1.20 17.63
CA VAL A 215 -2.78 -1.45 16.87
C VAL A 215 -3.73 -2.32 17.68
N SER A 216 -3.28 -3.49 18.11
CA SER A 216 -4.11 -4.43 18.88
C SER A 216 -4.57 -3.88 20.23
N THR A 217 -3.86 -2.89 20.77
CA THR A 217 -4.10 -2.37 22.12
C THR A 217 -4.98 -1.12 22.12
N HIS A 218 -4.78 -0.22 21.15
CA HIS A 218 -5.34 1.14 21.17
C HIS A 218 -6.31 1.44 20.04
N GLN A 219 -6.29 0.71 18.92
CA GLN A 219 -7.15 1.01 17.77
C GLN A 219 -8.64 1.02 18.14
N SER A 220 -9.10 0.06 18.94
CA SER A 220 -10.52 -0.01 19.36
C SER A 220 -10.91 1.07 20.38
N GLN A 221 -9.93 1.69 21.04
CA GLN A 221 -10.14 2.75 22.04
C GLN A 221 -10.08 4.13 21.40
N TYR A 222 -9.48 4.24 20.21
CA TYR A 222 -9.36 5.50 19.50
C TYR A 222 -10.77 6.05 19.16
N PRO A 223 -11.06 7.33 19.43
CA PRO A 223 -12.39 7.91 19.29
C PRO A 223 -12.78 8.22 17.84
N TRP A 224 -12.81 7.19 16.99
CA TRP A 224 -13.08 7.30 15.54
C TRP A 224 -14.34 8.08 15.19
N GLN A 225 -15.39 7.90 16.01
CA GLN A 225 -16.74 8.42 15.79
C GLN A 225 -17.01 9.78 16.45
N ASP A 226 -16.00 10.38 17.10
CA ASP A 226 -16.17 11.71 17.68
C ASP A 226 -16.22 12.77 16.57
N ALA A 227 -17.37 13.40 16.39
CA ALA A 227 -17.60 14.36 15.32
C ALA A 227 -16.75 15.64 15.43
N ASN A 228 -16.42 16.07 16.66
CA ASN A 228 -15.57 17.25 16.86
C ASN A 228 -14.12 16.92 16.50
N LEU A 229 -13.66 15.73 16.89
CA LEU A 229 -12.35 15.23 16.54
C LEU A 229 -12.22 15.04 15.02
N GLN A 230 -13.22 14.45 14.36
CA GLN A 230 -13.26 14.32 12.89
C GLN A 230 -13.19 15.69 12.20
N ALA A 231 -13.97 16.67 12.66
CA ALA A 231 -13.94 18.02 12.09
C ALA A 231 -12.56 18.70 12.29
N ALA A 232 -11.94 18.52 13.45
CA ALA A 232 -10.59 19.04 13.70
C ALA A 232 -9.52 18.32 12.86
N TRP A 233 -9.66 17.02 12.63
CA TRP A 233 -8.84 16.23 11.70
C TRP A 233 -8.97 16.74 10.26
N GLN A 234 -10.18 17.08 9.81
CA GLN A 234 -10.37 17.66 8.48
C GLN A 234 -9.54 18.93 8.30
N THR A 235 -9.46 19.78 9.32
CA THR A 235 -8.61 20.99 9.27
C THR A 235 -7.13 20.65 9.13
N GLU A 236 -6.62 19.61 9.80
CA GLU A 236 -5.23 19.15 9.60
C GLU A 236 -4.99 18.66 8.17
N LEU A 237 -5.90 17.84 7.65
CA LEU A 237 -5.80 17.28 6.31
C LEU A 237 -5.85 18.38 5.24
N ASP A 238 -6.70 19.39 5.42
CA ASP A 238 -6.78 20.54 4.52
C ASP A 238 -5.49 21.38 4.55
N LEU A 239 -4.85 21.55 5.72
CA LEU A 239 -3.56 22.25 5.86
C LEU A 239 -2.43 21.48 5.18
N LEU A 240 -2.36 20.16 5.40
CA LEU A 240 -1.37 19.30 4.74
C LEU A 240 -1.57 19.27 3.23
N GLN A 241 -2.82 19.17 2.75
CA GLN A 241 -3.14 19.23 1.32
C GLN A 241 -2.67 20.55 0.70
N GLN A 242 -2.91 21.67 1.37
CA GLN A 242 -2.44 22.97 0.91
C GLN A 242 -0.91 23.01 0.87
N ALA A 243 -0.22 22.57 1.92
CA ALA A 243 1.24 22.55 1.99
C ALA A 243 1.86 21.72 0.84
N LEU A 244 1.26 20.58 0.48
CA LEU A 244 1.74 19.74 -0.63
C LEU A 244 1.55 20.38 -2.01
N ARG A 245 0.64 21.35 -2.16
CA ARG A 245 0.41 22.10 -3.41
C ARG A 245 1.23 23.38 -3.51
N THR A 246 1.76 23.85 -2.38
CA THR A 246 2.51 25.09 -2.30
C THR A 246 3.92 24.91 -2.89
N GLU A 247 4.36 25.88 -3.70
CA GLU A 247 5.66 25.83 -4.36
C GLU A 247 6.81 26.35 -3.49
N THR A 248 6.57 27.34 -2.61
CA THR A 248 7.65 28.01 -1.87
C THR A 248 7.88 27.41 -0.48
N ASP A 249 9.15 27.25 -0.09
CA ASP A 249 9.50 26.62 1.19
C ASP A 249 9.04 27.46 2.40
N ASP A 250 9.05 28.80 2.29
CA ASP A 250 8.57 29.70 3.36
C ASP A 250 7.07 29.49 3.64
N GLU A 251 6.24 29.39 2.60
CA GLU A 251 4.80 29.17 2.75
C GLU A 251 4.51 27.72 3.19
N VAL A 252 5.31 26.75 2.75
CA VAL A 252 5.23 25.37 3.26
C VAL A 252 5.56 25.31 4.75
N ALA A 253 6.59 26.02 5.21
CA ALA A 253 6.95 26.08 6.63
C ALA A 253 5.84 26.71 7.47
N ASP A 254 5.21 27.79 6.98
CA ASP A 254 4.06 28.42 7.66
C ASP A 254 2.85 27.47 7.75
N LEU A 255 2.50 26.79 6.65
CA LEU A 255 1.40 25.81 6.65
C LEU A 255 1.70 24.60 7.55
N ALA A 256 2.95 24.11 7.58
CA ALA A 256 3.38 23.06 8.49
C ALA A 256 3.27 23.50 9.96
N GLN A 257 3.64 24.75 10.29
CA GLN A 257 3.48 25.31 11.64
C GLN A 257 2.00 25.44 12.04
N GLN A 258 1.13 25.83 11.10
CA GLN A 258 -0.32 25.86 11.30
C GLN A 258 -0.89 24.46 11.56
N PHE A 259 -0.44 23.46 10.79
CA PHE A 259 -0.79 22.06 10.98
C PHE A 259 -0.41 21.54 12.38
N LEU A 260 0.83 21.77 12.82
CA LEU A 260 1.32 21.35 14.15
C LEU A 260 0.52 22.02 15.29
N THR A 261 0.17 23.29 15.11
CA THR A 261 -0.68 24.04 16.05
C THR A 261 -2.08 23.44 16.13
N GLN A 262 -2.70 23.19 14.96
CA GLN A 262 -4.02 22.58 14.89
C GLN A 262 -4.02 21.18 15.51
N ARG A 263 -2.97 20.39 15.30
CA ARG A 263 -2.81 19.06 15.90
C ARG A 263 -2.75 19.08 17.41
N THR A 264 -2.00 20.02 17.97
CA THR A 264 -1.94 20.24 19.42
C THR A 264 -3.34 20.59 19.97
N LEU A 265 -4.05 21.50 19.29
CA LEU A 265 -5.41 21.88 19.67
C LEU A 265 -6.39 20.72 19.56
N ARG A 266 -6.32 19.93 18.48
CA ARG A 266 -7.18 18.75 18.27
C ARG A 266 -7.03 17.76 19.40
N ARG A 267 -5.80 17.34 19.70
CA ARG A 267 -5.50 16.36 20.75
C ARG A 267 -5.94 16.87 22.12
N SER A 268 -5.70 18.14 22.42
CA SER A 268 -6.14 18.75 23.69
C SER A 268 -7.66 18.87 23.81
N ASN A 269 -8.37 19.25 22.74
CA ASN A 269 -9.82 19.45 22.80
C ASN A 269 -10.62 18.14 22.88
N ALA A 270 -10.04 17.06 22.35
CA ALA A 270 -10.62 15.73 22.42
C ALA A 270 -10.13 14.92 23.63
N ASP A 271 -9.37 15.55 24.55
CA ASP A 271 -8.79 14.92 25.72
C ASP A 271 -8.07 13.60 25.38
N LEU A 272 -7.30 13.58 24.27
CA LEU A 272 -6.58 12.37 23.85
C LEU A 272 -5.47 12.04 24.86
N ASP A 273 -5.54 10.85 25.44
CA ASP A 273 -4.49 10.31 26.30
C ASP A 273 -3.17 10.13 25.52
N ALA A 274 -2.06 10.22 26.25
CA ALA A 274 -0.72 10.15 25.67
C ALA A 274 -0.45 8.85 24.89
N GLU A 275 -1.10 7.75 25.26
CA GLU A 275 -1.00 6.46 24.54
C GLU A 275 -1.71 6.52 23.18
N LEU A 276 -2.85 7.22 23.08
CA LEU A 276 -3.54 7.42 21.81
C LEU A 276 -2.78 8.40 20.91
N VAL A 277 -2.10 9.39 21.49
CA VAL A 277 -1.18 10.26 20.73
C VAL A 277 -0.01 9.47 20.16
N GLN A 278 0.62 8.62 20.96
CA GLN A 278 1.69 7.72 20.49
C GLN A 278 1.17 6.74 19.44
N TYR A 279 -0.05 6.23 19.59
CA TYR A 279 -0.68 5.41 18.57
C TYR A 279 -0.76 6.13 17.21
N GLU A 280 -1.17 7.41 17.15
CA GLU A 280 -1.14 8.19 15.90
C GLU A 280 0.28 8.25 15.32
N GLN A 281 1.27 8.60 16.15
CA GLN A 281 2.67 8.72 15.73
C GLN A 281 3.22 7.39 15.19
N HIS A 282 2.87 6.28 15.82
CA HIS A 282 3.27 4.94 15.40
C HIS A 282 2.67 4.55 14.05
N ARG A 283 1.36 4.78 13.83
CA ARG A 283 0.73 4.48 12.54
C ARG A 283 1.26 5.38 11.41
N GLU A 284 1.48 6.67 11.70
CA GLU A 284 2.09 7.60 10.73
C GLU A 284 3.51 7.17 10.35
N TRP A 285 4.29 6.64 11.31
CA TRP A 285 5.62 6.10 11.04
C TRP A 285 5.57 4.80 10.23
N VAL A 286 4.73 3.82 10.58
CA VAL A 286 4.65 2.55 9.86
C VAL A 286 4.04 2.77 8.47
N GLU A 287 2.75 3.13 8.43
CA GLU A 287 1.95 3.15 7.21
C GLU A 287 2.19 4.40 6.38
N GLY A 288 2.38 5.54 7.03
CA GLY A 288 2.60 6.80 6.35
C GLY A 288 3.95 6.85 5.61
N LEU A 289 5.02 6.31 6.21
CA LEU A 289 6.31 6.21 5.52
C LEU A 289 6.27 5.18 4.38
N ALA A 290 5.61 4.04 4.57
CA ALA A 290 5.44 3.08 3.49
C ALA A 290 4.63 3.67 2.32
N ARG A 291 3.60 4.48 2.62
CA ARG A 291 2.83 5.21 1.60
C ARG A 291 3.64 6.28 0.89
N TYR A 292 4.51 6.98 1.63
CA TYR A 292 5.49 7.89 1.03
C TYR A 292 6.40 7.13 0.05
N VAL A 293 6.96 6.00 0.48
CA VAL A 293 7.85 5.17 -0.35
C VAL A 293 7.15 4.63 -1.60
N GLU A 294 5.89 4.22 -1.49
CA GLU A 294 5.05 3.78 -2.61
C GLU A 294 4.96 4.86 -3.70
N LEU A 295 4.75 6.12 -3.33
CA LEU A 295 4.62 7.22 -4.30
C LEU A 295 5.99 7.67 -4.79
N GLU A 296 6.97 7.76 -3.88
CA GLU A 296 8.30 8.27 -4.16
C GLU A 296 9.08 7.35 -5.11
N ILE A 297 8.95 6.02 -4.98
CA ILE A 297 9.63 5.10 -5.90
C ILE A 297 9.12 5.25 -7.35
N TRP A 298 7.81 5.49 -7.51
CA TRP A 298 7.22 5.80 -8.82
C TRP A 298 7.77 7.14 -9.33
N ARG A 299 7.75 8.20 -8.48
CA ARG A 299 8.27 9.52 -8.85
C ARG A 299 9.71 9.46 -9.33
N GLN A 300 10.57 8.73 -8.61
CA GLN A 300 11.98 8.58 -8.96
C GLN A 300 12.17 7.84 -10.28
N ALA A 301 11.37 6.82 -10.56
CA ALA A 301 11.36 6.14 -11.86
C ALA A 301 11.03 7.12 -13.01
N THR A 302 10.02 7.97 -12.81
CA THR A 302 9.58 8.96 -13.80
C THR A 302 10.59 10.10 -13.98
N ALA A 303 11.20 10.56 -12.89
CA ALA A 303 12.13 11.70 -12.89
C ALA A 303 13.53 11.32 -13.42
N ASN A 304 13.92 10.05 -13.30
CA ASN A 304 15.22 9.57 -13.77
C ASN A 304 15.17 9.26 -15.27
N SER A 305 15.77 10.13 -16.10
CA SER A 305 15.81 9.96 -17.55
C SER A 305 16.55 8.70 -18.04
N ASP A 306 17.41 8.14 -17.19
CA ASP A 306 18.22 6.97 -17.49
C ASP A 306 17.56 5.66 -17.00
N TYR A 307 16.45 5.76 -16.25
CA TYR A 307 15.71 4.58 -15.81
C TYR A 307 15.06 3.87 -17.01
N GLN A 308 15.25 2.56 -17.10
CA GLN A 308 14.68 1.72 -18.15
C GLN A 308 14.09 0.45 -17.51
N PRO A 309 12.77 0.22 -17.61
CA PRO A 309 12.15 -0.99 -17.08
C PRO A 309 12.80 -2.27 -17.62
N VAL A 310 12.71 -3.37 -16.86
CA VAL A 310 13.21 -4.66 -17.32
C VAL A 310 12.45 -5.10 -18.58
N PRO A 311 13.12 -5.71 -19.59
CA PRO A 311 12.46 -6.06 -20.85
C PRO A 311 11.20 -6.91 -20.71
N ALA A 312 11.15 -7.79 -19.70
CA ALA A 312 10.03 -8.70 -19.47
C ALA A 312 8.72 -7.99 -19.06
N ILE A 313 8.79 -6.79 -18.46
CA ILE A 313 7.59 -6.05 -18.04
C ILE A 313 6.94 -5.26 -19.19
N ALA A 314 7.73 -4.95 -20.23
CA ALA A 314 7.32 -4.08 -21.33
C ALA A 314 6.16 -4.67 -22.17
N ASP A 315 6.02 -6.00 -22.18
CA ASP A 315 4.97 -6.71 -22.90
C ASP A 315 3.64 -6.78 -22.14
N LEU A 316 3.59 -6.35 -20.87
CA LEU A 316 2.35 -6.35 -20.10
C LEU A 316 1.44 -5.18 -20.54
N PRO A 317 0.18 -5.44 -20.94
CA PRO A 317 -0.70 -4.43 -21.53
C PRO A 317 -1.17 -3.36 -20.53
N ASP A 318 -0.99 -3.59 -19.24
CA ASP A 318 -1.40 -2.70 -18.15
C ASP A 318 -0.21 -2.01 -17.46
N PHE A 319 0.99 -2.11 -18.05
CA PHE A 319 2.19 -1.39 -17.61
C PHE A 319 2.41 -0.13 -18.46
N ASN A 320 2.65 1.01 -17.81
CA ASN A 320 2.75 2.31 -18.46
C ASN A 320 4.10 2.99 -18.23
N ALA A 321 5.12 2.23 -17.83
CA ALA A 321 6.47 2.72 -17.56
C ALA A 321 6.47 3.97 -16.67
N TYR A 322 5.62 3.96 -15.64
CA TYR A 322 5.48 5.03 -14.65
C TYR A 322 5.04 6.38 -15.24
N GLY A 323 4.60 6.45 -16.50
CA GLY A 323 4.22 7.72 -17.14
C GLY A 323 2.99 8.42 -16.55
N GLY A 324 2.25 7.76 -15.65
CA GLY A 324 1.05 8.28 -14.99
C GLY A 324 1.28 8.97 -13.64
N PHE A 325 2.54 9.24 -13.24
CA PHE A 325 2.85 9.73 -11.88
C PHE A 325 2.08 10.99 -11.50
N GLU A 326 2.16 12.06 -12.30
CA GLU A 326 1.51 13.35 -11.97
C GLU A 326 0.00 13.20 -11.74
N THR A 327 -0.66 12.42 -12.60
CA THR A 327 -2.10 12.15 -12.44
C THR A 327 -2.40 11.35 -11.18
N ARG A 328 -1.51 10.43 -10.81
CA ARG A 328 -1.62 9.67 -9.57
C ARG A 328 -1.42 10.60 -8.38
N TRP A 329 -0.34 11.37 -8.36
CA TRP A 329 0.01 12.32 -7.31
C TRP A 329 -1.14 13.30 -7.02
N ASP A 330 -1.72 13.92 -8.05
CA ASP A 330 -2.86 14.82 -7.91
C ASP A 330 -4.07 14.14 -7.24
N ARG A 331 -4.35 12.89 -7.62
CA ARG A 331 -5.44 12.11 -7.01
C ARG A 331 -5.16 11.78 -5.55
N GLU A 332 -3.91 11.49 -5.20
CA GLU A 332 -3.51 11.24 -3.81
C GLU A 332 -3.69 12.49 -2.96
N ILE A 333 -3.25 13.66 -3.44
CA ILE A 333 -3.46 14.94 -2.77
C ILE A 333 -4.96 15.23 -2.60
N ASP A 334 -5.77 15.02 -3.64
CA ASP A 334 -7.23 15.18 -3.56
C ASP A 334 -7.88 14.23 -2.55
N GLN A 335 -7.30 13.03 -2.37
CA GLN A 335 -7.82 12.02 -1.46
C GLN A 335 -7.55 12.34 0.00
N ILE A 336 -6.43 13.02 0.34
CA ILE A 336 -6.08 13.44 1.71
C ILE A 336 -7.28 14.09 2.42
N ALA A 337 -7.92 15.07 1.76
CA ALA A 337 -9.03 15.82 2.32
C ALA A 337 -10.33 15.00 2.51
N ARG A 338 -10.37 13.73 2.08
CA ARG A 338 -11.54 12.85 2.22
C ARG A 338 -11.38 11.82 3.34
N MET A 339 -10.23 11.79 4.00
CA MET A 339 -9.90 10.74 4.98
C MET A 339 -10.30 11.09 6.41
N ALA A 340 -10.77 12.31 6.68
CA ALA A 340 -11.15 12.74 8.03
C ALA A 340 -12.24 11.87 8.67
N GLY A 341 -13.08 11.21 7.88
CA GLY A 341 -14.13 10.29 8.34
C GLY A 341 -13.76 8.81 8.26
N ASP A 342 -12.56 8.48 7.77
CA ASP A 342 -12.11 7.08 7.67
C ASP A 342 -11.89 6.50 9.08
N GLU A 343 -12.44 5.32 9.35
CA GLU A 343 -12.33 4.64 10.65
C GLU A 343 -11.15 3.66 10.71
N GLY A 344 -10.36 3.57 9.64
CA GLY A 344 -9.15 2.77 9.55
C GLY A 344 -7.89 3.63 9.51
N ASP A 345 -6.81 3.03 9.00
CA ASP A 345 -5.52 3.69 8.91
C ASP A 345 -5.46 4.79 7.86
N GLY A 346 -6.53 5.04 7.09
CA GLY A 346 -6.57 6.01 5.99
C GLY A 346 -6.03 7.38 6.41
N ARG A 347 -6.40 7.87 7.61
CA ARG A 347 -5.88 9.14 8.13
C ARG A 347 -4.37 9.12 8.28
N PHE A 348 -3.82 8.05 8.86
CA PHE A 348 -2.41 7.91 9.19
C PHE A 348 -1.53 7.66 7.96
N TYR A 349 -2.03 6.89 6.97
CA TYR A 349 -1.38 6.76 5.66
C TYR A 349 -1.08 8.13 5.06
N TYR A 350 -2.10 8.99 5.02
CA TYR A 350 -1.98 10.27 4.34
C TYR A 350 -1.27 11.34 5.18
N THR A 351 -1.45 11.37 6.50
CA THR A 351 -0.74 12.35 7.34
C THR A 351 0.72 12.01 7.54
N GLY A 352 1.08 10.75 7.69
CA GLY A 352 2.49 10.35 7.72
C GLY A 352 3.18 10.53 6.36
N MET A 353 2.49 10.20 5.25
CA MET A 353 3.01 10.48 3.90
C MET A 353 3.22 11.97 3.67
N ALA A 354 2.23 12.81 4.00
CA ALA A 354 2.35 14.25 3.82
C ALA A 354 3.53 14.81 4.64
N GLN A 355 3.65 14.44 5.92
CA GLN A 355 4.78 14.85 6.76
C GLN A 355 6.13 14.45 6.16
N ALA A 356 6.28 13.24 5.64
CA ALA A 356 7.51 12.79 4.97
C ALA A 356 7.87 13.65 3.75
N VAL A 357 6.88 14.01 2.91
CA VAL A 357 7.10 14.87 1.74
C VAL A 357 7.48 16.29 2.16
N LEU A 358 6.88 16.83 3.23
CA LEU A 358 7.26 18.13 3.77
C LEU A 358 8.69 18.09 4.34
N LEU A 359 9.06 17.01 5.03
CA LEU A 359 10.40 16.82 5.59
C LEU A 359 11.48 16.71 4.50
N ASP A 360 11.20 16.11 3.35
CA ASP A 360 12.12 16.10 2.21
C ASP A 360 12.51 17.51 1.76
N ARG A 361 11.59 18.47 1.88
CA ARG A 361 11.81 19.87 1.51
C ARG A 361 12.50 20.66 2.61
N LEU A 362 12.03 20.49 3.86
CA LEU A 362 12.39 21.37 4.97
C LEU A 362 13.58 20.87 5.79
N MET A 363 13.87 19.56 5.79
CA MET A 363 14.88 18.97 6.68
C MET A 363 15.74 17.91 5.98
N PRO A 364 16.72 18.30 5.14
CA PRO A 364 17.64 17.34 4.53
C PRO A 364 18.30 16.42 5.58
N GLY A 365 18.24 15.10 5.35
CA GLY A 365 18.78 14.08 6.26
C GLY A 365 17.80 13.52 7.30
N TRP A 366 16.54 13.98 7.31
CA TRP A 366 15.51 13.52 8.26
C TRP A 366 15.27 12.00 8.26
N LYS A 367 15.42 11.33 7.11
CA LYS A 367 15.14 9.89 6.94
C LYS A 367 15.98 9.00 7.87
N ALA A 368 17.23 9.39 8.13
CA ALA A 368 18.09 8.67 9.07
C ALA A 368 17.56 8.79 10.51
N LEU A 369 17.16 9.99 10.90
CA LEU A 369 16.61 10.27 12.24
C LEU A 369 15.25 9.59 12.45
N ALA A 370 14.44 9.49 11.40
CA ALA A 370 13.12 8.85 11.47
C ALA A 370 13.19 7.38 11.89
N MET A 371 14.33 6.71 11.73
CA MET A 371 14.52 5.32 12.15
C MET A 371 14.88 5.18 13.63
N ASP A 372 15.29 6.26 14.32
CA ASP A 372 15.66 6.21 15.72
C ASP A 372 14.45 5.97 16.65
N ASP A 373 14.70 5.28 17.76
CA ASP A 373 13.71 5.04 18.81
C ASP A 373 13.20 6.35 19.40
N GLY A 374 11.88 6.44 19.59
CA GLY A 374 11.23 7.63 20.18
C GLY A 374 11.14 8.85 19.26
N VAL A 375 11.65 8.80 18.03
CA VAL A 375 11.49 9.87 17.04
C VAL A 375 10.16 9.74 16.31
N ALA A 376 9.32 10.76 16.39
CA ALA A 376 8.07 10.89 15.61
C ALA A 376 8.26 11.88 14.45
N LEU A 377 7.53 11.68 13.35
CA LEU A 377 7.61 12.55 12.17
C LEU A 377 7.25 14.00 12.49
N GLU A 378 6.24 14.22 13.32
CA GLU A 378 5.82 15.55 13.75
C GLU A 378 6.90 16.28 14.55
N GLY A 379 7.70 15.57 15.37
CA GLY A 379 8.80 16.17 16.12
C GLY A 379 9.97 16.59 15.21
N LEU A 380 10.21 15.83 14.13
CA LEU A 380 11.14 16.25 13.08
C LEU A 380 10.61 17.50 12.36
N LEU A 381 9.31 17.53 12.05
CA LEU A 381 8.70 18.67 11.37
C LEU A 381 8.69 19.92 12.25
N GLU A 382 8.41 19.80 13.54
CA GLU A 382 8.56 20.88 14.53
C GLU A 382 9.97 21.45 14.56
N THR A 383 10.99 20.60 14.43
CA THR A 383 12.38 21.04 14.37
C THR A 383 12.68 21.77 13.05
N ALA A 384 12.07 21.34 11.95
CA ALA A 384 12.30 21.87 10.61
C ALA A 384 11.72 23.27 10.38
N VAL A 385 10.70 23.66 11.14
CA VAL A 385 9.97 24.94 10.98
C VAL A 385 10.30 25.99 12.05
N GLN A 386 11.23 25.68 12.96
CA GLN A 386 11.81 26.62 13.94
C GLN A 386 12.95 27.42 13.33
#